data_AF-A0A7C1JVW6-F1
#
_entry.id   AF-A0A7C1JVW6-F1
#
_cell.length_a   1.000
_cell.length_b   1.000
_cell.length_c   1.000
_cell.angle_alpha   90.00
_cell.angle_beta   90.00
_cell.angle_gamma   90.00
#
_symmetry.space_group_name_H-M   'P 1'
#
loop_
_entity.id
_entity.type
_entity.pdbx_description
1 polymer ?
#
loop_
_entity_poly.entity_id
_entity_poly.type
_entity_poly.pdbx_seq_one_letter_code
_entity_poly.pdbx_strand_id
1 'polypeptide(L)'
;MAARDLLRRFSSIENAVADVLLGRVPFDPWWAQVRSLFLLLRQQHQHHLAHLFSSDEEALHLLDDLFINLFRSVTLNQSLLAQLRERFQQDHRTEVDLAFAAFGLWAGRTLDAQLAQLRVLLELLGIQDGSIEIAPLTSATLQDALAEMEASVYLPWMPKFCYTAGAGPP
;
A
#
# COMPACT_ATOMS: atom_id res chain seq x y z
N MET A 1 -21.93 -6.72 -5.32
CA MET A 1 -20.54 -6.90 -5.78
C MET A 1 -19.76 -7.29 -4.54
N ALA A 2 -19.18 -8.49 -4.51
CA ALA A 2 -18.59 -9.04 -3.28
C ALA A 2 -17.29 -8.30 -2.93
N ALA A 3 -16.99 -8.08 -1.65
CA ALA A 3 -15.72 -7.46 -1.25
C ALA A 3 -14.48 -8.21 -1.77
N ARG A 4 -14.58 -9.52 -2.07
CA ARG A 4 -13.55 -10.28 -2.80
C ARG A 4 -13.16 -9.65 -4.14
N ASP A 5 -14.10 -9.12 -4.91
CA ASP A 5 -13.81 -8.44 -6.16
C ASP A 5 -13.07 -7.11 -5.92
N LEU A 6 -13.42 -6.40 -4.85
CA LEU A 6 -12.72 -5.17 -4.45
C LEU A 6 -11.28 -5.47 -4.01
N LEU A 7 -11.06 -6.52 -3.22
CA LEU A 7 -9.72 -6.96 -2.81
C LEU A 7 -8.85 -7.44 -3.97
N ARG A 8 -9.43 -8.15 -4.93
CA ARG A 8 -8.73 -8.55 -6.16
C ARG A 8 -8.29 -7.32 -6.97
N ARG A 9 -9.18 -6.34 -7.14
CA ARG A 9 -8.86 -5.07 -7.81
C ARG A 9 -7.82 -4.27 -7.03
N PHE A 10 -7.90 -4.25 -5.71
CA PHE A 10 -6.94 -3.59 -4.83
C PHE A 10 -5.55 -4.22 -4.92
N SER A 11 -5.48 -5.56 -4.98
CA SER A 11 -4.20 -6.27 -5.15
C SER A 11 -3.50 -5.91 -6.46
N SER A 12 -4.27 -5.66 -7.53
CA SER A 12 -3.71 -5.14 -8.79
C SER A 12 -3.15 -3.72 -8.65
N ILE A 13 -3.71 -2.89 -7.76
CA ILE A 13 -3.25 -1.53 -7.50
C ILE A 13 -1.95 -1.56 -6.69
N GLU A 14 -1.90 -2.36 -5.64
CA GLU A 14 -0.70 -2.56 -4.81
C GLU A 14 0.47 -3.06 -5.65
N ASN A 15 0.26 -4.09 -6.46
CA ASN A 15 1.31 -4.66 -7.31
C ASN A 15 1.85 -3.66 -8.35
N ALA A 16 1.05 -2.67 -8.76
CA ALA A 16 1.44 -1.68 -9.76
C ALA A 16 2.11 -0.42 -9.16
N VAL A 17 2.07 -0.21 -7.83
CA VAL A 17 2.52 1.07 -7.22
C VAL A 17 4.00 1.35 -7.50
N ALA A 18 4.86 0.34 -7.41
CA ALA A 18 6.28 0.48 -7.69
C ALA A 18 6.54 0.87 -9.15
N ASP A 19 5.80 0.26 -10.09
CA ASP A 19 5.93 0.58 -11.50
C ASP A 19 5.38 1.97 -11.84
N VAL A 20 4.38 2.47 -11.11
CA VAL A 20 3.91 3.86 -11.21
C VAL A 20 4.97 4.85 -10.74
N LEU A 21 5.60 4.58 -9.59
CA LEU A 21 6.68 5.41 -9.06
C LEU A 21 7.90 5.46 -9.99
N LEU A 22 8.20 4.35 -10.66
CA LEU A 22 9.29 4.25 -11.63
C LEU A 22 8.92 4.79 -13.02
N GLY A 23 7.68 5.22 -13.23
CA GLY A 23 7.16 5.75 -14.50
C GLY A 23 6.92 4.70 -15.58
N ARG A 24 6.89 3.41 -15.23
CA ARG A 24 6.59 2.29 -16.15
C ARG A 24 5.09 2.12 -16.38
N VAL A 25 4.27 2.47 -15.37
CA VAL A 25 2.82 2.54 -15.48
C VAL A 25 2.41 4.02 -15.40
N PRO A 26 1.57 4.53 -16.32
CA PRO A 26 1.10 5.90 -16.26
C PRO A 26 0.29 6.17 -14.98
N PHE A 27 0.52 7.32 -14.35
CA PHE A 27 -0.13 7.70 -13.09
C PHE A 27 -1.65 7.84 -13.24
N ASP A 28 -2.15 8.58 -14.23
CA ASP A 28 -3.59 8.90 -14.32
C ASP A 28 -4.49 7.65 -14.48
N PRO A 29 -4.18 6.67 -15.36
CA PRO A 29 -4.97 5.44 -15.47
C PRO A 29 -4.91 4.57 -14.22
N TRP A 30 -3.77 4.52 -13.53
CA TRP A 30 -3.65 3.82 -12.25
C TRP A 30 -4.48 4.53 -11.17
N TRP A 31 -4.35 5.85 -11.07
CA TRP A 31 -5.08 6.67 -10.10
C TRP A 31 -6.59 6.61 -10.31
N ALA A 32 -7.06 6.54 -11.55
CA ALA A 32 -8.48 6.33 -11.86
C ALA A 32 -9.01 5.01 -11.27
N GLN A 33 -8.20 3.96 -11.21
CA GLN A 33 -8.58 2.69 -10.57
C GLN A 33 -8.65 2.82 -9.05
N VAL A 34 -7.67 3.50 -8.43
CA VAL A 34 -7.69 3.80 -6.98
C VAL A 34 -8.94 4.60 -6.63
N ARG A 35 -9.23 5.67 -7.38
CA ARG A 35 -10.41 6.52 -7.20
C ARG A 35 -11.71 5.73 -7.38
N SER A 36 -11.77 4.82 -8.35
CA SER A 36 -12.93 3.96 -8.55
C SER A 36 -13.18 3.06 -7.32
N LEU A 37 -12.14 2.44 -6.76
CA LEU A 37 -12.28 1.65 -5.53
C LEU A 37 -12.69 2.49 -4.35
N PHE A 38 -12.10 3.68 -4.20
CA PHE A 38 -12.44 4.61 -3.15
C PHE A 38 -13.92 5.02 -3.17
N LEU A 39 -14.45 5.36 -4.35
CA LEU A 39 -15.87 5.70 -4.50
C LEU A 39 -16.78 4.53 -4.13
N LEU A 40 -16.37 3.30 -4.44
CA LEU A 40 -17.11 2.09 -4.08
C LEU A 40 -17.07 1.85 -2.57
N LEU A 41 -15.90 1.96 -1.93
CA LEU A 41 -15.73 1.90 -0.47
C LEU A 41 -16.60 2.95 0.23
N ARG A 42 -16.59 4.19 -0.26
CA ARG A 42 -17.38 5.30 0.29
C ARG A 42 -18.89 5.07 0.17
N GLN A 43 -19.36 4.41 -0.89
CA GLN A 43 -20.76 4.01 -1.04
C GLN A 43 -21.13 2.87 -0.08
N GLN A 44 -20.25 1.89 0.10
CA GLN A 44 -20.48 0.74 0.98
C GLN A 44 -20.36 1.10 2.47
N HIS A 45 -19.63 2.18 2.79
CA HIS A 45 -19.43 2.69 4.15
C HIS A 45 -20.75 2.87 4.92
N GLN A 46 -21.75 3.48 4.28
CA GLN A 46 -23.05 3.77 4.89
C GLN A 46 -23.82 2.52 5.35
N HIS A 47 -23.51 1.36 4.79
CA HIS A 47 -24.25 0.12 5.06
C HIS A 47 -23.47 -0.87 5.94
N HIS A 48 -22.13 -0.80 5.94
CA HIS A 48 -21.31 -1.90 6.47
C HIS A 48 -20.11 -1.48 7.33
N LEU A 49 -19.76 -0.19 7.38
CA LEU A 49 -18.58 0.26 8.12
C LEU A 49 -18.90 1.26 9.23
N ALA A 50 -20.05 1.94 9.15
CA ALA A 50 -20.56 2.87 10.16
C ALA A 50 -20.39 2.40 11.62
N HIS A 51 -20.72 1.13 11.90
CA HIS A 51 -20.68 0.56 13.25
C HIS A 51 -19.27 0.27 13.79
N LEU A 52 -18.25 0.36 12.94
CA LEU A 52 -16.85 0.20 13.34
C LEU A 52 -16.21 1.52 13.81
N PHE A 53 -16.91 2.64 13.65
CA PHE A 53 -16.44 3.98 14.01
C PHE A 53 -17.39 4.65 15.01
N SER A 54 -16.96 5.75 15.63
CA SER A 54 -17.81 6.46 16.60
C SER A 54 -18.96 7.22 15.93
N SER A 55 -18.82 7.54 14.64
CA SER A 55 -19.86 8.13 13.80
C SER A 55 -19.62 7.89 12.31
N ASP A 56 -20.68 8.00 11.50
CA ASP A 56 -20.59 7.95 10.04
C ASP A 56 -19.67 9.03 9.46
N GLU A 57 -19.65 10.21 10.09
CA GLU A 57 -18.86 11.36 9.67
C GLU A 57 -17.37 11.13 9.90
N GLU A 58 -17.00 10.61 11.08
CA GLU A 58 -15.61 10.27 11.40
C GLU A 58 -15.04 9.22 10.45
N ALA A 59 -15.83 8.20 10.12
CA ALA A 59 -15.41 7.14 9.23
C ALA A 59 -15.22 7.62 7.78
N LEU A 60 -16.11 8.49 7.29
CA LEU A 60 -15.94 9.16 6.00
C LEU A 60 -14.71 10.07 5.99
N HIS A 61 -14.45 10.79 7.08
CA HIS A 61 -13.26 11.61 7.22
C HIS A 61 -11.98 10.78 7.18
N LEU A 62 -11.91 9.67 7.91
CA LEU A 62 -10.76 8.76 7.88
C LEU A 62 -10.54 8.16 6.48
N LEU A 63 -11.62 7.78 5.79
CA LEU A 63 -11.55 7.30 4.42
C LEU A 63 -11.03 8.38 3.45
N ASP A 64 -11.58 9.59 3.52
CA ASP A 64 -11.15 10.73 2.70
C ASP A 64 -9.67 11.07 3.00
N ASP A 65 -9.25 11.07 4.27
CA ASP A 65 -7.87 11.35 4.69
C ASP A 65 -6.89 10.29 4.19
N LEU A 66 -7.24 9.00 4.29
CA LEU A 66 -6.41 7.92 3.74
C LEU A 66 -6.20 8.08 2.23
N PHE A 67 -7.26 8.44 1.51
CA PHE A 67 -7.19 8.63 0.06
C PHE A 67 -6.39 9.88 -0.33
N ILE A 68 -6.58 11.00 0.38
CA ILE A 68 -5.81 12.23 0.19
C ILE A 68 -4.33 11.99 0.51
N ASN A 69 -4.04 11.28 1.59
CA ASN A 69 -2.67 10.97 1.99
C ASN A 69 -2.00 10.05 0.97
N LEU A 70 -2.70 9.02 0.47
CA LEU A 70 -2.19 8.18 -0.62
C LEU A 70 -1.90 9.00 -1.88
N PHE A 71 -2.81 9.88 -2.28
CA PHE A 71 -2.59 10.77 -3.43
C PHE A 71 -1.34 11.62 -3.26
N ARG A 72 -1.23 12.31 -2.12
CA ARG A 72 -0.10 13.20 -1.81
C ARG A 72 1.21 12.42 -1.76
N SER A 73 1.21 11.24 -1.14
CA SER A 73 2.40 10.39 -1.03
C SER A 73 2.86 9.90 -2.40
N VAL A 74 1.95 9.40 -3.26
CA VAL A 74 2.34 8.91 -4.59
C VAL A 74 2.85 10.05 -5.48
N THR A 75 2.15 11.19 -5.51
CA THR A 75 2.53 12.36 -6.32
C THR A 75 3.87 12.96 -5.87
N LEU A 76 4.07 13.10 -4.55
CA LEU A 76 5.33 13.56 -3.98
C LEU A 76 6.48 12.60 -4.32
N ASN A 77 6.27 11.29 -4.10
CA ASN A 77 7.30 10.28 -4.34
C ASN A 77 7.67 10.18 -5.82
N GLN A 78 6.70 10.30 -6.73
CA GLN A 78 6.97 10.31 -8.17
C GLN A 78 7.80 11.53 -8.59
N SER A 79 7.45 12.72 -8.10
CA SER A 79 8.19 13.96 -8.38
C SER A 79 9.62 13.90 -7.84
N LEU A 80 9.80 13.46 -6.60
CA LEU A 80 11.11 13.37 -5.97
C LEU A 80 11.98 12.25 -6.58
N LEU A 81 11.41 11.09 -6.92
CA LEU A 81 12.15 10.04 -7.63
C LEU A 81 12.61 10.50 -9.00
N ALA A 82 11.80 11.26 -9.75
CA ALA A 82 12.19 11.80 -11.03
C ALA A 82 13.41 12.73 -10.90
N GLN A 83 13.37 13.67 -9.94
CA GLN A 83 14.47 14.60 -9.67
C GLN A 83 15.74 13.89 -9.21
N LEU A 84 15.61 12.92 -8.28
CA LEU A 84 16.76 12.15 -7.80
C LEU A 84 17.35 11.26 -8.90
N ARG A 85 16.52 10.70 -9.78
CA ARG A 85 16.98 9.88 -10.91
C ARG A 85 17.76 10.71 -11.93
N GLU A 86 17.27 11.91 -12.24
CA GLU A 86 17.98 12.84 -13.13
C GLU A 86 19.35 13.19 -12.54
N ARG A 87 19.40 13.48 -11.24
CA ARG A 87 20.63 13.80 -10.53
C ARG A 87 21.60 12.62 -10.44
N PHE A 88 21.09 11.41 -10.21
CA PHE A 88 21.86 10.16 -10.22
C PHE A 88 22.47 9.84 -11.58
N GLN A 89 21.74 10.12 -12.67
CA GLN A 89 22.26 9.95 -14.03
C GLN A 89 23.37 10.94 -14.37
N GLN A 90 23.37 12.11 -13.73
CA GLN A 90 24.35 13.17 -13.96
C GLN A 90 25.57 13.09 -13.02
N ASP A 91 25.41 12.53 -11.82
CA ASP A 91 26.42 12.53 -10.76
C ASP A 91 26.55 11.13 -10.13
N HIS A 92 27.49 10.32 -10.64
CA HIS A 92 27.77 8.94 -10.21
C HIS A 92 28.57 8.87 -8.89
N ARG A 93 28.22 9.73 -7.94
CA ARG A 93 28.84 9.74 -6.61
C ARG A 93 28.09 8.79 -5.70
N THR A 94 28.83 8.03 -4.90
CA THR A 94 28.31 7.08 -3.92
C THR A 94 27.26 7.71 -2.99
N GLU A 95 27.40 8.99 -2.64
CA GLU A 95 26.44 9.71 -1.79
C GLU A 95 25.07 9.92 -2.47
N VAL A 96 25.06 10.11 -3.80
CA VAL A 96 23.82 10.25 -4.59
C VAL A 96 23.11 8.91 -4.70
N ASP A 97 23.86 7.83 -4.88
CA ASP A 97 23.34 6.45 -4.88
C ASP A 97 22.69 6.10 -3.53
N LEU A 98 23.36 6.43 -2.42
CA LEU A 98 22.84 6.22 -1.07
C LEU A 98 21.59 7.07 -0.79
N ALA A 99 21.58 8.33 -1.23
CA ALA A 99 20.42 9.21 -1.09
C ALA A 99 19.21 8.69 -1.90
N PHE A 100 19.44 8.21 -3.12
CA PHE A 100 18.39 7.60 -3.95
C PHE A 100 17.83 6.32 -3.31
N ALA A 101 18.69 5.44 -2.81
CA ALA A 101 18.28 4.21 -2.13
C ALA A 101 17.52 4.49 -0.83
N ALA A 102 18.02 5.42 0.01
CA ALA A 102 17.36 5.82 1.25
C ALA A 102 15.99 6.46 1.00
N PHE A 103 15.88 7.30 -0.03
CA PHE A 103 14.61 7.89 -0.44
C PHE A 103 13.62 6.82 -0.91
N GLY A 104 14.06 5.91 -1.78
CA GLY A 104 13.23 4.79 -2.25
C GLY A 104 12.71 3.93 -1.09
N LEU A 105 13.55 3.68 -0.08
CA LEU A 105 13.18 2.93 1.13
C LEU A 105 12.10 3.65 1.94
N TRP A 106 12.29 4.94 2.21
CA TRP A 106 11.33 5.75 2.96
C TRP A 106 9.99 5.89 2.22
N ALA A 107 10.05 6.14 0.90
CA ALA A 107 8.89 6.26 0.04
C ALA A 107 8.06 4.96 0.01
N GLY A 108 8.73 3.81 -0.14
CA GLY A 108 8.11 2.49 -0.10
C GLY A 108 7.38 2.23 1.22
N ARG A 109 8.06 2.43 2.36
CA ARG A 109 7.46 2.22 3.69
C ARG A 109 6.21 3.07 3.94
N THR A 110 6.24 4.33 3.51
CA THR A 110 5.11 5.25 3.68
C THR A 110 3.89 4.80 2.88
N LEU A 111 4.12 4.34 1.64
CA LEU A 111 3.06 3.85 0.76
C LEU A 111 2.52 2.49 1.22
N ASP A 112 3.39 1.58 1.64
CA ASP A 112 3.00 0.27 2.17
C ASP A 112 2.07 0.42 3.38
N ALA A 113 2.38 1.35 4.30
CA ALA A 113 1.53 1.61 5.45
C ALA A 113 0.13 2.11 5.07
N GLN A 114 0.03 3.02 4.09
CA GLN A 114 -1.25 3.55 3.61
C GLN A 114 -2.06 2.49 2.84
N LEU A 115 -1.39 1.68 2.01
CA LEU A 115 -2.02 0.59 1.28
C LEU A 115 -2.51 -0.52 2.23
N ALA A 116 -1.72 -0.85 3.25
CA ALA A 116 -2.13 -1.80 4.29
C ALA A 116 -3.38 -1.33 5.05
N GLN A 117 -3.47 -0.04 5.38
CA GLN A 117 -4.66 0.54 6.02
C GLN A 117 -5.91 0.39 5.14
N LEU A 118 -5.79 0.66 3.83
CA LEU A 118 -6.89 0.47 2.87
C LEU A 118 -7.27 -1.00 2.71
N ARG A 119 -6.29 -1.91 2.70
CA ARG A 119 -6.51 -3.36 2.65
C ARG A 119 -7.35 -3.83 3.84
N VAL A 120 -6.96 -3.43 5.05
CA VAL A 120 -7.69 -3.80 6.28
C VAL A 120 -9.14 -3.35 6.19
N LEU A 121 -9.42 -2.12 5.72
CA LEU A 121 -10.79 -1.64 5.56
C LEU A 121 -11.60 -2.47 4.55
N LEU A 122 -10.97 -2.89 3.45
CA LEU A 122 -11.60 -3.77 2.45
C LEU A 122 -11.85 -5.18 2.98
N GLU A 123 -10.93 -5.72 3.78
CA GLU A 123 -11.07 -7.03 4.42
C GLU A 123 -12.17 -7.01 5.49
N LEU A 124 -12.23 -5.95 6.30
CA LEU A 124 -13.31 -5.73 7.27
C LEU A 124 -14.67 -5.65 6.57
N LEU A 125 -14.76 -4.90 5.45
CA LEU A 125 -15.97 -4.86 4.64
C LEU A 125 -16.37 -6.26 4.14
N GLY A 126 -15.40 -7.06 3.71
CA GLY A 126 -15.66 -8.42 3.24
C GLY A 126 -16.06 -9.41 4.33
N ILE A 127 -15.61 -9.20 5.55
CA ILE A 127 -16.08 -9.97 6.70
C ILE A 127 -17.54 -9.59 7.00
N GLN A 128 -17.87 -8.30 6.97
CA GLN A 128 -19.22 -7.80 7.27
C GLN A 128 -20.26 -8.19 6.21
N ASP A 129 -19.89 -8.22 4.92
CA ASP A 129 -20.78 -8.65 3.83
C ASP A 129 -20.84 -10.18 3.67
N GLY A 130 -20.10 -10.93 4.49
CA GLY A 130 -20.02 -12.39 4.47
C GLY A 130 -19.26 -12.96 3.28
N SER A 131 -18.59 -12.14 2.47
CA SER A 131 -17.79 -12.61 1.34
C SER A 131 -16.38 -13.07 1.73
N ILE A 132 -15.91 -12.74 2.92
CA ILE A 132 -14.65 -13.23 3.50
C ILE A 132 -14.99 -13.99 4.78
N GLU A 133 -14.69 -15.28 4.78
CA GLU A 133 -14.76 -16.08 5.99
C GLU A 133 -13.51 -15.80 6.82
N ILE A 134 -13.71 -15.41 8.09
CA ILE A 134 -12.62 -15.46 9.06
C ILE A 134 -12.35 -16.95 9.29
N ALA A 135 -11.24 -17.45 8.75
CA ALA A 135 -10.80 -18.81 9.07
C ALA A 135 -10.75 -18.94 10.61
N PRO A 136 -11.35 -19.98 11.21
CA PRO A 136 -11.33 -20.13 12.65
C PRO A 136 -9.87 -20.17 13.11
N LEU A 137 -9.46 -19.18 13.91
CA LEU A 137 -8.13 -19.11 14.47
C LEU A 137 -7.97 -20.29 15.44
N THR A 138 -7.36 -21.36 14.96
CA THR A 138 -6.78 -22.39 15.83
C THR A 138 -5.59 -21.79 16.57
N SER A 139 -5.26 -22.31 17.75
CA SER A 139 -4.09 -21.84 18.51
C SER A 139 -2.78 -21.91 17.70
N ALA A 140 -2.67 -22.89 16.80
CA ALA A 140 -1.55 -23.02 15.86
C ALA A 140 -1.52 -21.87 14.84
N THR A 141 -2.63 -21.58 14.15
CA THR A 141 -2.71 -20.44 13.21
C THR A 141 -2.53 -19.08 13.89
N LEU A 142 -2.88 -18.95 15.17
CA LEU A 142 -2.65 -17.72 15.94
C LEU A 142 -1.15 -17.57 16.29
N GLN A 143 -0.49 -18.66 16.67
CA GLN A 143 0.96 -18.69 16.90
C GLN A 143 1.75 -18.47 15.61
N ASP A 144 1.31 -19.05 14.49
CA ASP A 144 1.92 -18.84 13.18
C ASP A 144 1.71 -17.41 12.70
N ALA A 145 0.52 -16.82 12.87
CA ALA A 145 0.25 -15.43 12.52
C ALA A 145 1.01 -14.44 13.44
N LEU A 146 1.17 -14.76 14.73
CA LEU A 146 1.99 -13.97 15.65
C LEU A 146 3.48 -14.08 15.30
N ALA A 147 3.96 -15.28 14.96
CA ALA A 147 5.32 -15.49 14.48
C ALA A 147 5.55 -14.83 13.12
N GLU A 148 4.54 -14.80 12.24
CA GLU A 148 4.57 -14.12 10.95
C GLU A 148 4.50 -12.60 11.12
N MET A 149 3.75 -12.06 12.09
CA MET A 149 3.78 -10.64 12.45
C MET A 149 5.14 -10.25 13.07
N GLU A 150 5.71 -11.09 13.95
CA GLU A 150 7.05 -10.91 14.50
C GLU A 150 8.13 -11.00 13.41
N ALA A 151 7.97 -11.91 12.44
CA ALA A 151 8.83 -11.99 11.26
C ALA A 151 8.58 -10.85 10.26
N SER A 152 7.37 -10.29 10.20
CA SER A 152 7.00 -9.17 9.30
C SER A 152 7.53 -7.82 9.79
N VAL A 153 7.94 -7.72 11.06
CA VAL A 153 8.82 -6.63 11.53
C VAL A 153 10.18 -6.69 10.81
N TYR A 154 10.54 -7.84 10.24
CA TYR A 154 11.66 -8.05 9.30
C TYR A 154 11.14 -8.42 7.90
N LEU A 155 10.67 -7.40 7.18
CA LEU A 155 10.09 -7.49 5.84
C LEU A 155 10.81 -8.48 4.88
N PRO A 156 10.11 -9.53 4.37
CA PRO A 156 10.63 -10.58 3.49
C PRO A 156 11.22 -10.14 2.14
N TRP A 157 11.14 -8.85 1.79
CA TRP A 157 11.64 -8.31 0.53
C TRP A 157 13.06 -7.73 0.63
N MET A 158 13.62 -7.58 1.84
CA MET A 158 14.97 -7.04 2.05
C MET A 158 16.05 -7.80 1.24
N PRO A 159 16.01 -9.15 1.13
CA PRO A 159 16.99 -9.87 0.30
C PRO A 159 16.80 -9.65 -1.20
N LYS A 160 15.56 -9.57 -1.71
CA LYS A 160 15.29 -9.37 -3.15
C LYS A 160 15.68 -7.97 -3.63
N PHE A 161 15.56 -6.97 -2.75
CA PHE A 161 15.97 -5.59 -3.03
C PHE A 161 17.49 -5.43 -3.03
N CYS A 162 18.21 -5.96 -2.03
CA CYS A 162 19.67 -5.94 -2.01
C CYS A 162 20.28 -6.65 -3.23
N TYR A 163 19.68 -7.77 -3.64
CA TYR A 163 20.16 -8.56 -4.78
C TYR A 163 19.91 -7.92 -6.15
N THR A 164 18.85 -7.11 -6.31
CA THR A 164 18.54 -6.41 -7.58
C THR A 164 19.20 -5.02 -7.68
N ALA A 165 19.59 -4.42 -6.55
CA ALA A 165 20.31 -3.15 -6.50
C ALA A 165 21.83 -3.27 -6.67
N GLY A 166 22.36 -4.46 -6.99
CA GLY A 166 23.81 -4.67 -7.22
C GLY A 166 24.67 -4.66 -5.96
N ALA A 167 24.06 -4.63 -4.77
CA ALA A 167 24.76 -4.85 -3.52
C ALA A 167 24.85 -6.36 -3.28
N GLY A 168 25.96 -6.97 -3.71
CA GLY A 168 26.30 -8.32 -3.28
C GLY A 168 26.30 -8.43 -1.75
N PRO A 169 26.02 -9.62 -1.19
CA PRO A 169 26.08 -9.80 0.26
C PRO A 169 27.52 -9.57 0.76
N PRO A 170 27.70 -9.21 2.05
CA PRO A 170 29.03 -9.14 2.65
C PRO A 170 29.81 -10.46 2.52
#